data_AF-A0A967XTY2-F1
#
_entry.id   AF-A0A967XTY2-F1
#
_cell.length_a   1.000
_cell.length_b   1.000
_cell.length_c   1.000
_cell.angle_alpha   90.00
_cell.angle_beta   90.00
_cell.angle_gamma   90.00
#
_symmetry.space_group_name_H-M   'P 1'
#
loop_
_entity.id
_entity.type
_entity.pdbx_description
1 polymer ?
#
loop_
_entity_poly.entity_id
_entity_poly.type
_entity_poly.pdbx_seq_one_letter_code
_entity_poly.pdbx_strand_id
1 'polypeptide(L)'
;MIKQKKTVGLIAFLRGSTSPENKMPGCCNYDHGSGGCLVKDCCLVVQGKRCGYFEKVVLPTSVDLGLKELVYSLYQKHVGIAEDDPLINTANIRPCPDCGAELKPRQRYCDDCKRRRRRKSYRNSRSKRNS
;
A
#
# COMPACT_ATOMS: atom_id res chain seq x y z
N MET A 1 -10.96 17.58 37.61
CA MET A 1 -10.95 17.95 36.17
C MET A 1 -10.74 16.68 35.36
N ILE A 2 -11.75 16.26 34.59
CA ILE A 2 -11.71 15.03 33.80
C ILE A 2 -10.87 15.30 32.55
N LYS A 3 -9.70 14.67 32.44
CA LYS A 3 -8.86 14.72 31.23
C LYS A 3 -9.68 14.12 30.09
N GLN A 4 -10.19 14.97 29.18
CA GLN A 4 -10.83 14.54 27.95
C GLN A 4 -9.84 13.68 27.17
N LYS A 5 -10.09 12.37 27.09
CA LYS A 5 -9.37 11.48 26.19
C LYS A 5 -9.75 11.90 24.78
N LYS A 6 -8.84 12.62 24.12
CA LYS A 6 -8.98 13.01 22.71
C LYS A 6 -8.91 11.73 21.87
N THR A 7 -10.07 11.16 21.56
CA THR A 7 -10.19 10.13 20.54
C THR A 7 -9.94 10.78 19.19
N VAL A 8 -8.68 10.84 18.78
CA VAL A 8 -8.30 11.17 17.40
C VAL A 8 -8.87 10.05 16.53
N GLY A 9 -9.94 10.35 15.80
CA GLY A 9 -10.54 9.39 14.87
C GLY A 9 -9.52 8.87 13.86
N LEU A 10 -9.74 7.67 13.33
CA LEU A 10 -8.85 6.99 12.38
C LEU A 10 -8.34 7.88 11.23
N ILE A 11 -9.17 8.83 10.78
CA ILE A 11 -8.81 9.81 9.75
C ILE A 11 -7.80 10.85 10.27
N ALA A 12 -7.99 11.37 11.48
CA ALA A 12 -7.02 12.26 12.12
C ALA A 12 -5.71 11.51 12.42
N PHE A 13 -5.83 10.24 12.77
CA PHE A 13 -4.72 9.34 13.00
C PHE A 13 -3.88 9.11 11.74
N LEU A 14 -4.51 8.90 10.57
CA LEU A 14 -3.83 8.70 9.28
C LEU A 14 -3.34 10.00 8.63
N ARG A 15 -4.02 11.13 8.89
CA ARG A 15 -3.55 12.46 8.49
C ARG A 15 -2.25 12.87 9.19
N GLY A 16 -1.93 12.22 10.31
CA GLY A 16 -0.73 12.48 11.09
C GLY A 16 -0.93 13.55 12.15
N SER A 17 0.19 14.07 12.66
CA SER A 17 0.25 14.99 13.78
C SER A 17 -0.86 16.05 13.75
N THR A 18 -1.57 16.22 14.87
CA THR A 18 -2.49 17.35 15.07
C THR A 18 -1.80 18.71 15.02
N SER A 19 -0.47 18.74 15.11
CA SER A 19 0.37 19.92 14.89
C SER A 19 0.81 19.96 13.41
N PRO A 20 0.30 20.90 12.60
CA PRO A 20 0.52 20.98 11.14
C PRO A 20 1.99 21.18 10.73
N GLU A 21 2.80 21.69 11.65
CA GLU A 21 4.22 22.00 11.46
C GLU A 21 5.11 20.78 11.23
N ASN A 22 4.69 19.59 11.68
CA ASN A 22 5.50 18.37 11.53
C ASN A 22 5.40 17.73 10.14
N LYS A 23 4.38 18.09 9.32
CA LYS A 23 4.12 17.53 7.96
C LYS A 23 4.29 16.00 7.86
N MET A 24 4.13 15.29 8.97
CA MET A 24 4.42 13.87 9.07
C MET A 24 3.14 13.10 8.78
N PRO A 25 3.13 12.14 7.83
CA PRO A 25 1.96 11.32 7.61
C PRO A 25 1.71 10.42 8.82
N GLY A 26 0.44 10.11 9.08
CA GLY A 26 0.03 9.35 10.25
C GLY A 26 0.50 7.91 10.23
N CYS A 27 1.10 7.44 11.32
CA CYS A 27 1.63 6.09 11.45
C CYS A 27 1.00 5.38 12.66
N CYS A 28 0.44 4.18 12.45
CA CYS A 28 -0.14 3.29 13.48
C CYS A 28 0.75 3.05 14.69
N ASN A 29 2.06 3.08 14.48
CA ASN A 29 3.03 2.80 15.51
C ASN A 29 3.75 4.05 16.01
N TYR A 30 3.37 5.26 15.61
CA TYR A 30 4.02 6.46 16.14
C TYR A 30 3.30 6.94 17.39
N ASP A 31 4.03 7.01 18.51
CA ASP A 31 3.55 7.59 19.74
C ASP A 31 4.01 9.04 19.84
N HIS A 32 3.05 9.96 19.73
CA HIS A 32 3.29 11.39 19.86
C HIS A 32 3.69 11.82 21.28
N GLY A 33 3.38 11.01 22.30
CA GLY A 33 3.73 11.30 23.70
C GLY A 33 5.20 11.04 24.01
N SER A 34 5.75 9.95 23.47
CA SER A 34 7.18 9.60 23.60
C SER A 34 8.06 10.14 22.47
N GLY A 35 7.47 10.59 21.35
CA GLY A 35 8.22 11.00 20.17
C GLY A 35 8.88 9.82 19.43
N GLY A 36 8.42 8.60 19.70
CA GLY A 36 9.04 7.35 19.28
C GLY A 36 8.09 6.43 18.51
N CYS A 37 8.64 5.34 17.98
CA CYS A 37 7.84 4.27 17.40
C CYS A 37 7.54 3.21 18.48
N LEU A 38 6.31 2.72 18.57
CA LEU A 38 5.92 1.64 19.49
C LEU A 38 6.71 0.34 19.25
N VAL A 39 7.29 0.18 18.06
CA VAL A 39 8.08 -1.00 17.67
C VAL A 39 9.59 -0.75 17.78
N LYS A 40 10.04 0.52 17.87
CA LYS A 40 11.46 0.91 17.89
C LYS A 40 11.66 2.26 18.56
N ASP A 41 12.83 2.46 19.18
CA ASP A 41 13.18 3.73 19.85
C ASP A 41 13.13 4.96 18.93
N CYS A 42 13.20 4.80 17.61
CA CYS A 42 13.11 5.89 16.64
C CYS A 42 12.17 5.57 15.47
N CYS A 43 11.33 6.54 15.11
CA CYS A 43 10.49 6.48 13.91
C CYS A 43 11.29 6.87 12.67
N LEU A 44 11.48 5.92 11.75
CA LEU A 44 12.22 6.17 10.50
C LEU A 44 11.54 7.23 9.63
N VAL A 45 10.20 7.28 9.63
CA VAL A 45 9.45 8.28 8.86
C VAL A 45 9.76 9.68 9.37
N VAL A 46 9.78 9.90 10.68
CA VAL A 46 10.16 11.20 11.29
C VAL A 46 11.58 11.62 10.89
N GLN A 47 12.48 10.65 10.71
CA GLN A 47 13.84 10.91 10.26
C GLN A 47 13.94 11.17 8.75
N GLY A 48 12.83 11.27 8.02
CA GLY A 48 12.81 11.37 6.56
C GLY A 48 13.34 10.12 5.86
N LYS A 49 13.33 8.96 6.54
CA LYS A 49 13.79 7.68 6.00
C LYS A 49 12.63 6.72 5.73
N ARG A 50 12.85 5.86 4.75
CA ARG A 50 11.90 4.80 4.40
C ARG A 50 11.64 3.88 5.58
N CYS A 51 10.36 3.55 5.79
CA CYS A 51 9.94 2.69 6.88
C CYS A 51 9.18 1.49 6.33
N GLY A 52 9.76 0.29 6.45
CA GLY A 52 9.13 -0.94 5.96
C GLY A 52 7.77 -1.24 6.60
N TYR A 53 7.55 -0.87 7.86
CA TYR A 53 6.22 -0.98 8.48
C TYR A 53 5.21 -0.03 7.82
N PHE A 54 5.61 1.23 7.62
CA PHE A 54 4.76 2.23 6.99
C PHE A 54 4.36 1.80 5.57
N GLU A 55 5.33 1.31 4.80
CA GLU A 55 5.12 0.87 3.42
C GLU A 55 4.26 -0.41 3.30
N LYS A 56 4.41 -1.36 4.23
CA LYS A 56 3.70 -2.65 4.17
C LYS A 56 2.34 -2.66 4.86
N VAL A 57 2.11 -1.73 5.79
CA VAL A 57 0.90 -1.73 6.62
C VAL A 57 0.13 -0.43 6.43
N VAL A 58 0.74 0.72 6.71
CA VAL A 58 0.04 2.01 6.70
C VAL A 58 -0.39 2.42 5.29
N LEU A 59 0.50 2.28 4.31
CA LEU A 59 0.20 2.62 2.91
C LEU A 59 -0.96 1.75 2.36
N PRO A 60 -0.96 0.40 2.43
CA PRO A 60 -2.12 -0.39 2.03
C PRO A 60 -3.40 -0.02 2.75
N THR A 61 -3.39 0.13 4.08
CA THR A 61 -4.57 0.53 4.85
C THR A 61 -5.13 1.89 4.41
N SER A 62 -4.27 2.83 4.02
CA SER A 62 -4.74 4.11 3.47
C SER A 62 -5.46 3.97 2.13
N VAL A 63 -5.13 2.96 1.33
CA VAL A 63 -5.83 2.64 0.08
C VAL A 63 -7.22 2.11 0.39
N ASP A 64 -7.33 1.16 1.32
CA ASP A 64 -8.60 0.55 1.73
C ASP A 64 -9.60 1.58 2.27
N LEU A 65 -9.09 2.65 2.88
CA LEU A 65 -9.87 3.75 3.42
C LEU A 65 -10.13 4.90 2.43
N GLY A 66 -9.68 4.78 1.17
CA GLY A 66 -9.85 5.80 0.14
C GLY A 66 -9.00 7.05 0.34
N LEU A 67 -7.94 6.98 1.16
CA LEU A 67 -7.04 8.10 1.50
C LEU A 67 -5.69 8.02 0.77
N LYS A 68 -5.58 7.18 -0.27
CA LYS A 68 -4.35 6.91 -1.00
C LYS A 68 -3.60 8.20 -1.38
N GLU A 69 -4.22 9.08 -2.16
CA GLU A 69 -3.58 10.28 -2.69
C GLU A 69 -3.01 11.17 -1.59
N LEU A 70 -3.71 11.28 -0.46
CA LEU A 70 -3.28 12.10 0.67
C LEU A 70 -2.09 11.49 1.41
N VAL A 71 -2.19 10.20 1.79
CA VAL A 71 -1.17 9.56 2.63
C VAL A 71 0.09 9.25 1.83
N TYR A 72 -0.05 8.83 0.56
CA TYR A 72 1.08 8.55 -0.32
C TYR A 72 1.87 9.80 -0.65
N SER A 73 1.21 10.89 -1.07
CA SER A 73 1.90 12.14 -1.42
C SER A 73 2.65 12.75 -0.23
N LEU A 74 2.03 12.73 0.95
CA LEU A 74 2.67 13.18 2.19
C LEU A 74 3.87 12.32 2.54
N TYR A 75 3.75 10.99 2.45
CA TYR A 75 4.87 10.09 2.67
C TYR A 75 5.99 10.34 1.66
N GLN A 76 5.73 10.26 0.36
CA GLN A 76 6.70 10.50 -0.71
C GLN A 76 7.47 11.81 -0.52
N LYS A 77 6.76 12.90 -0.23
CA LYS A 77 7.36 14.20 0.04
C LYS A 77 8.23 14.21 1.29
N HIS A 78 7.82 13.51 2.34
CA HIS A 78 8.52 13.51 3.63
C HIS A 78 9.77 12.62 3.62
N VAL A 79 9.73 11.48 2.94
CA VAL A 79 10.89 10.55 2.80
C VAL A 79 11.72 10.78 1.52
N GLY A 80 11.37 11.78 0.71
CA GLY A 80 12.13 12.15 -0.50
C GLY A 80 12.10 11.08 -1.59
N ILE A 81 10.99 10.37 -1.74
CA ILE A 81 10.82 9.32 -2.75
C ILE A 81 10.22 9.93 -4.01
N ALA A 82 10.78 9.60 -5.19
CA ALA A 82 10.22 9.99 -6.47
C ALA A 82 8.84 9.36 -6.71
N GLU A 83 7.93 10.06 -7.41
CA GLU A 83 6.57 9.56 -7.68
C GLU A 83 6.56 8.20 -8.40
N ASP A 84 7.62 7.90 -9.15
CA ASP A 84 7.79 6.71 -9.97
C ASP A 84 8.43 5.51 -9.23
N ASP A 85 8.67 5.60 -7.92
CA ASP A 85 9.38 4.54 -7.19
C ASP A 85 8.59 3.20 -7.23
N PRO A 86 9.21 2.14 -7.79
CA PRO A 86 8.53 0.86 -8.00
C PRO A 86 8.10 0.17 -6.70
N LEU A 87 8.69 0.50 -5.54
CA LEU A 87 8.30 -0.07 -4.25
C LEU A 87 7.00 0.53 -3.68
N ILE A 88 6.56 1.69 -4.16
CA ILE A 88 5.28 2.30 -3.76
C ILE A 88 4.14 1.75 -4.63
N ASN A 89 4.45 1.33 -5.86
CA ASN A 89 3.49 0.74 -6.79
C ASN A 89 3.17 -0.74 -6.52
N THR A 90 3.81 -1.37 -5.51
CA THR A 90 3.54 -2.78 -5.15
C THR A 90 2.20 -3.00 -4.44
N ALA A 91 1.46 -1.94 -4.10
CA ALA A 91 0.13 -2.06 -3.50
C ALA A 91 -0.94 -2.68 -4.44
N ASN A 92 -0.59 -3.01 -5.68
CA ASN A 92 -1.49 -3.67 -6.64
C ASN A 92 -0.90 -4.95 -7.26
N ILE A 93 -0.12 -5.72 -6.50
CA ILE A 93 0.21 -7.10 -6.91
C ILE A 93 -1.06 -7.94 -6.75
N ARG A 94 -1.86 -8.00 -7.82
CA ARG A 94 -3.06 -8.84 -7.87
C ARG A 94 -2.65 -10.30 -8.10
N PRO A 95 -3.17 -11.27 -7.35
CA PRO A 95 -2.89 -12.68 -7.63
C PRO A 95 -3.66 -13.14 -8.88
N CYS A 96 -3.09 -14.10 -9.60
CA CYS A 96 -3.74 -14.72 -10.74
C CYS A 96 -4.94 -15.56 -10.26
N PRO A 97 -6.14 -15.37 -10.84
CA PRO A 97 -7.34 -16.08 -10.39
C PRO A 97 -7.28 -17.60 -10.63
N ASP A 98 -6.42 -18.08 -11.54
CA ASP A 98 -6.30 -19.50 -11.88
C ASP A 98 -5.22 -20.23 -11.06
N CYS A 99 -4.23 -19.54 -10.48
CA CYS A 99 -3.06 -20.19 -9.85
C CYS A 99 -2.42 -19.43 -8.68
N GLY A 100 -2.93 -18.25 -8.33
CA GLY A 100 -2.37 -17.43 -7.25
C GLY A 100 -1.09 -16.67 -7.58
N ALA A 101 -0.41 -16.97 -8.70
CA ALA A 101 0.84 -16.29 -9.08
C ALA A 101 0.65 -14.77 -9.28
N GLU A 102 1.69 -14.00 -8.95
CA GLU A 102 1.67 -12.53 -9.04
C GLU A 102 1.40 -12.05 -10.48
N LEU A 103 0.48 -11.08 -10.62
CA LEU A 103 0.17 -10.44 -11.89
C LEU A 103 0.97 -9.14 -12.06
N LYS A 104 1.54 -8.95 -13.26
CA LYS A 104 2.07 -7.66 -13.67
C LYS A 104 0.92 -6.64 -13.85
N PRO A 105 1.21 -5.34 -13.80
CA PRO A 105 0.22 -4.30 -14.06
C PRO A 105 -0.57 -4.57 -15.35
N ARG A 106 -1.90 -4.33 -15.30
CA ARG A 106 -2.84 -4.54 -16.41
C ARG A 106 -2.99 -5.99 -16.91
N GLN A 107 -2.37 -7.00 -16.27
CA GLN A 107 -2.63 -8.41 -16.59
C GLN A 107 -3.93 -8.93 -15.94
N ARG A 108 -4.65 -9.82 -16.64
CA ARG A 108 -5.83 -10.54 -16.10
C ARG A 108 -5.48 -11.95 -15.61
N TYR A 109 -4.45 -12.56 -16.19
CA TYR A 109 -3.92 -13.88 -15.85
C TYR A 109 -2.40 -13.84 -15.93
N CYS A 110 -1.71 -14.69 -15.17
CA CYS A 110 -0.27 -14.84 -15.29
C CYS A 110 0.08 -15.41 -16.68
N ASP A 111 1.34 -15.27 -17.09
CA ASP A 111 1.78 -15.66 -18.42
C ASP A 111 1.54 -17.17 -18.70
N ASP A 112 1.64 -18.02 -17.68
CA ASP A 112 1.39 -19.45 -17.78
C ASP A 112 -0.09 -19.78 -17.97
N CYS A 113 -0.97 -19.24 -17.13
CA CYS A 113 -2.41 -19.47 -17.25
C CYS A 113 -2.97 -18.87 -18.54
N LYS A 114 -2.44 -17.72 -18.98
CA LYS A 114 -2.74 -17.12 -20.28
C LYS A 114 -2.37 -18.06 -21.43
N ARG A 115 -1.17 -18.66 -21.39
CA ARG A 115 -0.69 -19.63 -22.40
C ARG A 115 -1.55 -20.91 -22.40
N ARG A 116 -1.89 -21.44 -21.23
CA ARG A 116 -2.75 -22.62 -21.07
C ARG A 116 -4.14 -22.39 -21.68
N ARG A 117 -4.76 -21.25 -21.38
CA ARG A 117 -6.08 -20.86 -21.95
C ARG A 117 -6.03 -20.71 -23.46
N ARG A 118 -4.98 -20.06 -24.01
CA ARG A 118 -4.79 -19.97 -25.48
C ARG A 118 -4.73 -21.35 -26.12
N ARG A 119 -3.91 -22.26 -25.59
CA ARG A 119 -3.80 -23.65 -26.10
C ARG A 119 -5.14 -24.39 -26.06
N LYS A 120 -5.91 -24.25 -24.97
CA LYS A 120 -7.25 -24.85 -24.85
C LYS A 120 -8.21 -24.29 -25.91
N SER A 121 -8.21 -22.97 -26.11
CA SER A 121 -9.02 -22.33 -27.14
C SER A 121 -8.67 -22.82 -28.55
N TYR A 122 -7.38 -22.93 -28.87
CA TYR A 122 -6.91 -23.44 -30.17
C TYR A 122 -7.33 -24.90 -30.42
N ARG A 123 -7.25 -25.78 -29.40
CA ARG A 123 -7.70 -27.16 -29.54
C ARG A 123 -9.21 -27.22 -29.81
N ASN A 124 -10.00 -26.46 -29.05
CA ASN A 124 -11.46 -26.43 -29.19
C ASN A 124 -11.90 -25.85 -30.55
N SER A 125 -11.19 -24.86 -31.08
CA SER A 125 -11.51 -24.31 -32.40
C SER A 125 -11.16 -25.28 -33.52
N ARG A 126 -10.10 -26.09 -33.36
CA ARG A 126 -9.69 -27.08 -34.35
C ARG A 126 -10.60 -28.31 -34.34
N SER A 127 -11.02 -28.78 -33.16
CA SER A 127 -11.98 -29.88 -33.06
C SER A 127 -13.32 -29.52 -33.71
N LYS A 128 -13.82 -28.30 -33.49
CA LYS A 128 -15.05 -27.80 -34.13
C LYS A 128 -14.98 -27.66 -35.65
N ARG A 129 -13.79 -27.57 -36.25
CA ARG A 129 -13.62 -27.52 -37.71
C ARG A 129 -13.52 -28.90 -38.36
N ASN A 130 -13.21 -29.93 -37.57
CA ASN A 130 -13.08 -31.31 -38.01
C ASN A 130 -14.30 -32.16 -37.63
N SER A 131 -15.34 -31.56 -37.05
CA SER A 131 -16.64 -32.17 -36.74
C SER A 131 -17.65 -31.64 -37.75
#